data_AF-A0A4P7TJD2-F1
#
_entry.id   AF-A0A4P7TJD2-F1
#
_cell.length_a   1.000
_cell.length_b   1.000
_cell.length_c   1.000
_cell.angle_alpha   90.00
_cell.angle_beta   90.00
_cell.angle_gamma   90.00
#
_symmetry.space_group_name_H-M   'P 1'
#
loop_
_entity.id
_entity.type
_entity.pdbx_description
1 polymer ?
#
loop_
_entity_poly.entity_id
_entity_poly.type
_entity_poly.pdbx_seq_one_letter_code
_entity_poly.pdbx_strand_id
1 'polypeptide(L)'
;MKIFKYTLENNLFYGYILEDMKTGFNILREIMVEGYRPSIARLYDAEDGTQHFTHFADGKCVLIFMAEGNPRIAKATGEGIAEIVARYPQCQRVDSKLIETWFNNLNWGPDKVAAERVQILKTGNMGFTTEVSGCWSCIHEIYESVINRIRTEFPHADDITMLGGHSSHSYQNGTNMYFVYDYNVVDCKPEEEIDKYHNPLNKIICEETIRLGGSMVHHHGIGKHRVHWSKLEHGSAWALLEGLKKQFDPNGIMNTGTIYPIEK
;
A
#
# COMPACT_ATOMS: atom_id res chain seq x y z
N MET A 1 -1.25 25.16 8.76
CA MET A 1 -0.47 24.18 7.97
C MET A 1 0.99 24.59 8.01
N LYS A 2 1.92 23.65 8.24
CA LYS A 2 3.35 23.94 8.12
C LYS A 2 3.71 23.98 6.63
N ILE A 3 4.50 24.96 6.21
CA ILE A 3 4.98 25.12 4.83
C ILE A 3 6.51 25.06 4.82
N PHE A 4 7.08 24.55 3.74
CA PHE A 4 8.53 24.34 3.58
C PHE A 4 9.02 24.94 2.28
N LYS A 5 10.31 25.23 2.19
CA LYS A 5 10.92 25.75 0.96
C LYS A 5 10.89 24.68 -0.12
N TYR A 6 10.45 25.06 -1.31
CA TYR A 6 10.48 24.21 -2.50
C TYR A 6 11.86 24.24 -3.16
N THR A 7 12.49 23.07 -3.36
CA THR A 7 13.88 22.93 -3.85
C THR A 7 14.02 21.75 -4.82
N LEU A 8 13.24 21.76 -5.91
CA LEU A 8 13.17 20.67 -6.89
C LEU A 8 14.55 20.35 -7.50
N GLU A 9 15.42 21.35 -7.64
CA GLU A 9 16.75 21.22 -8.24
C GLU A 9 17.70 20.27 -7.46
N ASN A 10 17.36 19.92 -6.21
CA ASN A 10 18.14 19.03 -5.37
C ASN A 10 17.58 17.60 -5.30
N ASN A 11 16.55 17.29 -6.08
CA ASN A 11 15.94 15.97 -6.09
C ASN A 11 16.90 14.93 -6.66
N LEU A 12 17.09 13.83 -5.93
CA LEU A 12 17.88 12.68 -6.36
C LEU A 12 16.99 11.45 -6.38
N PHE A 13 16.86 10.83 -7.55
CA PHE A 13 16.02 9.65 -7.76
C PHE A 13 16.86 8.37 -7.86
N TYR A 14 16.36 7.31 -7.24
CA TYR A 14 16.99 5.99 -7.22
C TYR A 14 15.94 4.94 -7.52
N GLY A 15 16.27 4.01 -8.41
CA GLY A 15 15.43 2.88 -8.76
C GLY A 15 16.26 1.61 -8.87
N TYR A 16 15.70 0.50 -8.43
CA TYR A 16 16.33 -0.81 -8.47
C TYR A 16 15.29 -1.88 -8.82
N ILE A 17 15.70 -2.87 -9.60
CA ILE A 17 14.93 -4.10 -9.81
C ILE A 17 15.51 -5.21 -8.93
N LEU A 18 14.64 -6.10 -8.43
CA LEU A 18 14.99 -7.17 -7.51
C LEU A 18 14.00 -8.34 -7.63
N GLU A 19 14.44 -9.54 -7.26
CA GLU A 19 13.68 -10.76 -7.50
C GLU A 19 12.44 -10.91 -6.60
N ASP A 20 12.49 -10.40 -5.37
CA ASP A 20 11.47 -10.67 -4.37
C ASP A 20 11.20 -9.51 -3.40
N MET A 21 9.99 -9.51 -2.83
CA MET A 21 9.53 -8.53 -1.86
C MET A 21 10.32 -8.57 -0.55
N LYS A 22 10.78 -9.76 -0.12
CA LYS A 22 11.51 -9.93 1.14
C LYS A 22 12.80 -9.12 1.16
N THR A 23 13.58 -9.21 0.08
CA THR A 23 14.79 -8.44 -0.14
C THR A 23 14.49 -6.95 -0.10
N GLY A 24 13.42 -6.51 -0.77
CA GLY A 24 13.00 -5.12 -0.76
C GLY A 24 12.64 -4.61 0.64
N PHE A 25 11.88 -5.37 1.41
CA PHE A 25 11.53 -5.03 2.79
C PHE A 25 12.77 -4.93 3.69
N ASN A 26 13.76 -5.82 3.52
CA ASN A 26 15.02 -5.75 4.27
C ASN A 26 15.80 -4.47 3.96
N ILE A 27 15.89 -4.10 2.68
CA ILE A 27 16.56 -2.86 2.27
C ILE A 27 15.83 -1.63 2.82
N LEU A 28 14.50 -1.57 2.68
CA LEU A 28 13.68 -0.48 3.25
C LEU A 28 13.93 -0.35 4.76
N ARG A 29 13.92 -1.48 5.49
CA ARG A 29 14.20 -1.52 6.92
C ARG A 29 15.57 -0.95 7.25
N GLU A 30 16.63 -1.41 6.58
CA GLU A 30 17.99 -0.95 6.83
C GLU A 30 18.12 0.55 6.62
N ILE A 31 17.58 1.09 5.52
CA ILE A 31 17.61 2.52 5.22
C ILE A 31 16.94 3.33 6.34
N MET A 32 15.75 2.91 6.79
CA MET A 32 15.02 3.63 7.84
C MET A 32 15.65 3.50 9.23
N VAL A 33 16.26 2.34 9.54
CA VAL A 33 16.89 2.07 10.84
C VAL A 33 18.25 2.75 10.98
N GLU A 34 19.03 2.86 9.89
CA GLU A 34 20.27 3.65 9.84
C GLU A 34 20.02 5.17 9.93
N GLY A 35 18.76 5.59 9.90
CA GLY A 35 18.35 6.97 10.17
C GLY A 35 18.28 7.87 8.92
N TYR A 36 18.43 7.29 7.72
CA TYR A 36 18.16 8.01 6.48
C TYR A 36 16.67 8.35 6.35
N ARG A 37 16.38 9.48 5.70
CA ARG A 37 15.01 10.02 5.57
C ARG A 37 14.72 10.40 4.12
N PRO A 38 14.64 9.43 3.20
CA PRO A 38 14.18 9.71 1.85
C PRO A 38 12.76 10.27 1.89
N SER A 39 12.43 11.18 0.97
CA SER A 39 11.06 11.70 0.82
C SER A 39 10.14 10.69 0.16
N ILE A 40 10.69 9.73 -0.59
CA ILE A 40 9.98 8.58 -1.14
C ILE A 40 10.78 7.32 -0.84
N ALA A 41 10.11 6.29 -0.34
CA ALA A 41 10.64 4.94 -0.22
C ALA A 41 9.51 3.97 -0.55
N ARG A 42 9.54 3.36 -1.74
CA ARG A 42 8.49 2.45 -2.19
C ARG A 42 9.06 1.15 -2.69
N LEU A 43 8.33 0.06 -2.48
CA LEU A 43 8.63 -1.26 -3.00
C LEU A 43 7.38 -1.81 -3.65
N TYR A 44 7.43 -2.06 -4.95
CA TYR A 44 6.38 -2.69 -5.73
C TYR A 44 6.71 -4.16 -5.96
N ASP A 45 5.73 -5.04 -5.81
CA ASP A 45 5.86 -6.41 -6.28
C ASP A 45 5.79 -6.51 -7.81
N ALA A 46 6.02 -7.70 -8.33
CA ALA A 46 6.08 -7.95 -9.76
C ALA A 46 4.75 -7.66 -10.47
N GLU A 47 3.61 -8.06 -9.90
CA GLU A 47 2.30 -7.95 -10.54
C GLU A 47 1.76 -6.52 -10.50
N ASP A 48 1.77 -5.88 -9.33
CA ASP A 48 1.37 -4.48 -9.18
C ASP A 48 2.32 -3.54 -9.93
N GLY A 49 3.62 -3.87 -9.94
CA GLY A 49 4.62 -3.16 -10.72
C GLY A 49 4.33 -3.13 -12.23
N THR A 50 3.55 -4.06 -12.76
CA THR A 50 3.20 -4.07 -14.20
C THR A 50 2.38 -2.86 -14.64
N GLN A 51 1.64 -2.22 -13.72
CA GLN A 51 0.86 -1.02 -14.02
C GLN A 51 1.75 0.20 -14.35
N HIS A 52 3.04 0.14 -13.99
CA HIS A 52 3.94 1.29 -14.10
C HIS A 52 5.27 0.98 -14.78
N PHE A 53 5.80 -0.24 -14.66
CA PHE A 53 7.23 -0.51 -14.87
C PHE A 53 7.53 -1.61 -15.90
N THR A 54 6.54 -2.07 -16.67
CA THR A 54 6.71 -3.14 -17.70
C THR A 54 7.84 -2.88 -18.69
N HIS A 55 8.14 -1.62 -18.97
CA HIS A 55 9.16 -1.19 -19.92
C HIS A 55 10.61 -1.39 -19.42
N PHE A 56 10.84 -1.74 -18.14
CA PHE A 56 12.18 -2.04 -17.63
C PHE A 56 12.25 -3.12 -16.53
N ALA A 57 11.15 -3.40 -15.83
CA ALA A 57 11.17 -4.30 -14.67
C ALA A 57 11.21 -5.78 -15.04
N ASP A 58 10.78 -6.15 -16.25
CA ASP A 58 10.80 -7.53 -16.76
C ASP A 58 10.17 -8.55 -15.80
N GLY A 59 9.00 -8.21 -15.24
CA GLY A 59 8.27 -9.07 -14.30
C GLY A 59 8.93 -9.20 -12.91
N LYS A 60 9.84 -8.30 -12.55
CA LYS A 60 10.49 -8.25 -11.23
C LYS A 60 9.92 -7.14 -10.35
N CYS A 61 10.22 -7.23 -9.06
CA CYS A 61 9.88 -6.18 -8.10
C CYS A 61 10.67 -4.90 -8.42
N VAL A 62 10.16 -3.75 -7.97
CA VAL A 62 10.80 -2.43 -8.16
C VAL A 62 10.90 -1.69 -6.83
N LEU A 63 12.13 -1.33 -6.45
CA LEU A 63 12.43 -0.55 -5.25
C LEU A 63 12.83 0.88 -5.65
N ILE A 64 12.18 1.87 -5.05
CA ILE A 64 12.26 3.29 -5.43
C ILE A 64 12.60 4.13 -4.22
N PHE A 65 13.56 5.05 -4.40
CA PHE A 65 13.82 6.12 -3.45
C PHE A 65 13.91 7.50 -4.09
N MET A 66 13.61 8.50 -3.27
CA MET A 66 13.89 9.90 -3.57
C MET A 66 14.50 10.58 -2.36
N ALA A 67 15.59 11.32 -2.56
CA ALA A 67 16.14 12.25 -1.56
C ALA A 67 15.93 13.69 -2.04
N GLU A 68 15.51 14.58 -1.15
CA GLU A 68 15.19 15.98 -1.48
C GLU A 68 15.63 16.96 -0.39
N GLY A 69 15.45 18.25 -0.66
CA GLY A 69 15.64 19.32 0.31
C GLY A 69 17.03 19.97 0.22
N ASN A 70 17.69 20.15 1.36
CA ASN A 70 19.04 20.74 1.37
C ASN A 70 20.01 19.85 0.57
N PRO A 71 20.81 20.40 -0.37
CA PRO A 71 21.64 19.59 -1.26
C PRO A 71 22.65 18.70 -0.53
N ARG A 72 23.16 19.12 0.64
CA ARG A 72 24.07 18.31 1.46
C ARG A 72 23.37 17.12 2.13
N ILE A 73 22.11 17.31 2.53
CA ILE A 73 21.30 16.25 3.16
C ILE A 73 20.80 15.28 2.09
N ALA A 74 20.32 15.79 0.95
CA ALA A 74 19.88 14.98 -0.18
C ALA A 74 21.01 14.09 -0.67
N LYS A 75 22.21 14.67 -0.87
CA LYS A 75 23.41 13.92 -1.25
C LYS A 75 23.77 12.83 -0.23
N ALA A 76 23.88 13.16 1.05
CA ALA A 76 24.24 12.19 2.09
C ALA A 76 23.20 11.05 2.21
N THR A 77 21.91 11.37 2.09
CA THR A 77 20.82 10.39 2.07
C THR A 77 20.93 9.47 0.86
N GLY A 78 21.15 10.05 -0.31
CA GLY A 78 21.27 9.32 -1.56
C GLY A 78 22.51 8.42 -1.63
N GLU A 79 23.66 8.87 -1.13
CA GLU A 79 24.89 8.07 -1.00
C GLU A 79 24.66 6.89 -0.05
N GLY A 80 24.05 7.13 1.11
CA GLY A 80 23.70 6.07 2.07
C GLY A 80 22.76 5.01 1.51
N ILE A 81 21.74 5.42 0.76
CA ILE A 81 20.84 4.49 0.05
C ILE A 81 21.64 3.63 -0.91
N ALA A 82 22.50 4.24 -1.74
CA ALA A 82 23.31 3.51 -2.70
C ALA A 82 24.27 2.52 -2.04
N GLU A 83 24.90 2.90 -0.94
CA GLU A 83 25.80 2.04 -0.15
C GLU A 83 25.08 0.83 0.45
N ILE A 84 23.87 1.04 1.02
CA ILE A 84 23.07 -0.05 1.59
C ILE A 84 22.64 -1.02 0.48
N VAL A 85 22.08 -0.52 -0.63
CA VAL A 85 21.61 -1.36 -1.73
C VAL A 85 22.77 -2.13 -2.37
N ALA A 86 23.98 -1.55 -2.43
CA ALA A 86 25.15 -2.24 -2.97
C ALA A 86 25.55 -3.51 -2.20
N ARG A 87 25.07 -3.70 -0.96
CA ARG A 87 25.24 -4.95 -0.19
C ARG A 87 24.38 -6.10 -0.71
N TYR A 88 23.42 -5.81 -1.58
CA TYR A 88 22.48 -6.74 -2.18
C TYR A 88 22.81 -6.93 -3.66
N PRO A 89 23.74 -7.83 -4.02
CA PRO A 89 24.24 -7.97 -5.40
C PRO A 89 23.16 -8.40 -6.41
N GLN A 90 22.03 -8.93 -5.95
CA GLN A 90 20.87 -9.24 -6.77
C GLN A 90 20.06 -8.00 -7.20
N CYS A 91 20.29 -6.84 -6.57
CA CYS A 91 19.61 -5.61 -6.92
C CYS A 91 20.32 -4.91 -8.08
N GLN A 92 19.60 -4.69 -9.19
CA GLN A 92 20.13 -3.97 -10.34
C GLN A 92 19.58 -2.56 -10.38
N ARG A 93 20.48 -1.57 -10.37
CA ARG A 93 20.11 -0.16 -10.51
C ARG A 93 19.57 0.14 -11.91
N VAL A 94 18.52 0.95 -11.99
CA VAL A 94 17.97 1.47 -13.25
C VAL A 94 18.30 2.95 -13.44
N ASP A 95 18.11 3.47 -14.66
CA ASP A 95 18.27 4.90 -14.94
C ASP A 95 17.32 5.72 -14.05
N SER A 96 17.88 6.70 -13.32
CA SER A 96 17.12 7.58 -12.43
C SER A 96 16.02 8.35 -13.16
N LYS A 97 16.17 8.61 -14.47
CA LYS A 97 15.15 9.28 -15.29
C LYS A 97 13.85 8.49 -15.39
N LEU A 98 13.90 7.16 -15.29
CA LEU A 98 12.69 6.32 -15.25
C LEU A 98 11.86 6.62 -14.01
N ILE A 99 12.53 6.76 -12.87
CA ILE A 99 11.89 7.07 -11.58
C ILE A 99 11.40 8.52 -11.53
N GLU A 100 12.18 9.47 -12.05
CA GLU A 100 11.75 10.86 -12.19
C GLU A 100 10.49 10.97 -13.07
N THR A 101 10.46 10.24 -14.19
CA THR A 101 9.31 10.23 -15.10
C THR A 101 8.08 9.65 -14.42
N TRP A 102 8.23 8.53 -13.70
CA TRP A 102 7.16 7.95 -12.89
C TRP A 102 6.66 8.95 -11.83
N PHE A 103 7.55 9.59 -11.07
CA PHE A 103 7.20 10.54 -10.02
C PHE A 103 6.38 11.71 -10.56
N ASN A 104 6.80 12.29 -11.68
CA ASN A 104 6.12 13.42 -12.32
C ASN A 104 4.75 13.07 -12.90
N ASN A 105 4.44 11.78 -13.08
CA ASN A 105 3.18 11.29 -13.66
C ASN A 105 2.34 10.45 -12.70
N LEU A 106 2.77 10.33 -11.44
CA LEU A 106 2.17 9.48 -10.42
C LEU A 106 0.73 9.92 -10.09
N ASN A 107 0.50 11.22 -9.98
CA ASN A 107 -0.80 11.77 -9.61
C ASN A 107 -1.76 11.79 -10.81
N TRP A 108 -3.02 11.49 -10.54
CA TRP A 108 -4.06 11.44 -11.56
C TRP A 108 -4.82 12.77 -11.64
N GLY A 109 -4.97 13.27 -12.87
CA GLY A 109 -5.89 14.34 -13.20
C GLY A 109 -7.29 13.82 -13.55
N PRO A 110 -8.28 14.72 -13.73
CA PRO A 110 -9.64 14.37 -14.14
C PRO A 110 -9.70 13.51 -15.40
N ASP A 111 -8.75 13.72 -16.32
CA ASP A 111 -8.64 13.05 -17.61
C ASP A 111 -8.32 11.55 -17.45
N LYS A 112 -7.42 11.19 -16.52
CA LYS A 112 -7.14 9.77 -16.22
C LYS A 112 -8.34 9.07 -15.58
N VAL A 113 -9.03 9.75 -14.67
CA VAL A 113 -10.27 9.25 -14.05
C VAL A 113 -11.37 9.05 -15.10
N ALA A 114 -11.49 9.96 -16.07
CA ALA A 114 -12.46 9.81 -17.16
C ALA A 114 -12.10 8.63 -18.08
N ALA A 115 -10.82 8.44 -18.39
CA ALA A 115 -10.35 7.32 -19.20
C ALA A 115 -10.61 5.96 -18.52
N GLU A 116 -10.35 5.86 -17.22
CA GLU A 116 -10.62 4.67 -16.41
C GLU A 116 -12.11 4.29 -16.48
N ARG A 117 -13.03 5.25 -16.33
CA ARG A 117 -14.48 4.98 -16.46
C ARG A 117 -14.85 4.38 -17.81
N VAL A 118 -14.26 4.89 -18.90
CA VAL A 118 -14.49 4.34 -20.24
C VAL A 118 -13.95 2.92 -20.36
N GLN A 119 -12.77 2.65 -19.77
CA GLN A 119 -12.17 1.32 -19.76
C GLN A 119 -13.01 0.31 -18.96
N ILE A 120 -13.48 0.68 -17.77
CA ILE A 120 -14.36 -0.15 -16.93
C ILE A 120 -15.62 -0.52 -17.71
N LEU A 121 -16.30 0.47 -18.32
CA LEU A 121 -17.52 0.22 -19.10
C LEU A 121 -17.30 -0.69 -20.30
N LYS A 122 -16.11 -0.66 -20.90
CA LYS A 122 -15.76 -1.47 -22.07
C LYS A 122 -15.35 -2.90 -21.71
N THR A 123 -14.68 -3.08 -20.57
CA THR A 123 -14.01 -4.34 -20.23
C THR A 123 -14.71 -5.12 -19.12
N GLY A 124 -15.50 -4.43 -18.29
CA GLY A 124 -16.01 -5.00 -17.04
C GLY A 124 -14.90 -5.33 -16.04
N ASN A 125 -13.67 -4.83 -16.25
CA ASN A 125 -12.56 -5.02 -15.33
C ASN A 125 -12.54 -3.88 -14.31
N MET A 126 -12.45 -4.23 -13.03
CA MET A 126 -12.49 -3.32 -11.89
C MET A 126 -11.22 -3.49 -11.07
N GLY A 127 -10.71 -2.39 -10.52
CA GLY A 127 -9.54 -2.38 -9.64
C GLY A 127 -9.85 -1.78 -8.29
N PHE A 128 -9.34 -2.40 -7.22
CA PHE A 128 -9.47 -1.90 -5.86
C PHE A 128 -8.14 -1.99 -5.12
N THR A 129 -8.05 -1.20 -4.05
CA THR A 129 -6.94 -1.27 -3.12
C THR A 129 -7.42 -1.50 -1.70
N THR A 130 -6.60 -2.17 -0.91
CA THR A 130 -6.80 -2.33 0.52
C THR A 130 -5.44 -2.25 1.19
N GLU A 131 -5.22 -1.17 1.91
CA GLU A 131 -3.96 -0.93 2.61
C GLU A 131 -4.02 -1.40 4.07
N VAL A 132 -2.87 -1.81 4.59
CA VAL A 132 -2.61 -2.19 5.98
C VAL A 132 -1.23 -1.70 6.44
N SER A 133 -0.90 -1.85 7.72
CA SER A 133 0.47 -1.64 8.21
C SER A 133 0.97 -2.76 9.11
N GLY A 134 2.29 -2.90 9.20
CA GLY A 134 2.92 -3.93 10.01
C GLY A 134 4.34 -3.55 10.41
N CYS A 135 4.79 -4.13 11.53
CA CYS A 135 6.18 -4.00 11.94
C CYS A 135 7.09 -4.74 10.96
N TRP A 136 8.38 -4.37 10.93
CA TRP A 136 9.37 -5.05 10.09
C TRP A 136 9.44 -6.57 10.30
N SER A 137 9.10 -7.05 11.50
CA SER A 137 9.11 -8.47 11.84
C SER A 137 7.97 -9.29 11.22
N CYS A 138 6.87 -8.65 10.79
CA CYS A 138 5.69 -9.37 10.30
C CYS A 138 5.20 -8.92 8.92
N ILE A 139 5.61 -7.77 8.40
CA ILE A 139 5.03 -7.23 7.15
C ILE A 139 5.21 -8.14 5.93
N HIS A 140 6.35 -8.83 5.83
CA HIS A 140 6.57 -9.80 4.76
C HIS A 140 5.66 -11.03 4.90
N GLU A 141 5.48 -11.54 6.12
CA GLU A 141 4.58 -12.67 6.37
C GLU A 141 3.11 -12.28 6.11
N ILE A 142 2.71 -11.04 6.45
CA ILE A 142 1.39 -10.50 6.12
C ILE A 142 1.17 -10.52 4.61
N TYR A 143 2.14 -10.01 3.83
CA TYR A 143 2.06 -10.03 2.37
C TYR A 143 1.87 -11.45 1.83
N GLU A 144 2.77 -12.38 2.17
CA GLU A 144 2.73 -13.76 1.67
C GLU A 144 1.42 -14.47 2.07
N SER A 145 1.00 -14.31 3.33
CA SER A 145 -0.19 -14.97 3.85
C SER A 145 -1.47 -14.48 3.16
N VAL A 146 -1.57 -13.17 2.92
CA VAL A 146 -2.69 -12.57 2.20
C VAL A 146 -2.73 -13.04 0.75
N ILE A 147 -1.61 -12.94 0.02
CA ILE A 147 -1.54 -13.35 -1.39
C ILE A 147 -1.90 -14.83 -1.53
N ASN A 148 -1.32 -15.69 -0.69
CA ASN A 148 -1.61 -17.11 -0.69
C ASN A 148 -3.10 -17.37 -0.39
N ARG A 149 -3.64 -16.79 0.68
CA ARG A 149 -5.03 -17.03 1.09
C ARG A 149 -6.04 -16.55 0.05
N ILE A 150 -5.80 -15.42 -0.61
CA ILE A 150 -6.64 -14.98 -1.73
C ILE A 150 -6.58 -16.02 -2.85
N ARG A 151 -5.40 -16.44 -3.29
CA ARG A 151 -5.26 -17.39 -4.41
C ARG A 151 -5.87 -18.76 -4.12
N THR A 152 -5.86 -19.21 -2.87
CA THR A 152 -6.29 -20.57 -2.51
C THR A 152 -7.71 -20.66 -1.96
N GLU A 153 -8.22 -19.60 -1.32
CA GLU A 153 -9.51 -19.65 -0.60
C GLU A 153 -10.58 -18.72 -1.20
N PHE A 154 -10.21 -17.70 -1.98
CA PHE A 154 -11.22 -16.81 -2.57
C PHE A 154 -11.99 -17.56 -3.68
N PRO A 155 -13.32 -17.74 -3.58
CA PRO A 155 -14.08 -18.56 -4.53
C PRO A 155 -14.04 -18.09 -5.99
N HIS A 156 -13.66 -16.83 -6.22
CA HIS A 156 -13.57 -16.22 -7.53
C HIS A 156 -12.12 -15.81 -7.87
N ALA A 157 -11.13 -16.56 -7.36
CA ALA A 157 -9.72 -16.32 -7.66
C ALA A 157 -9.41 -16.36 -9.16
N ASP A 158 -10.12 -17.17 -9.94
CA ASP A 158 -9.96 -17.24 -11.40
C ASP A 158 -10.45 -15.97 -12.15
N ASP A 159 -11.27 -15.14 -11.51
CA ASP A 159 -11.72 -13.86 -12.07
C ASP A 159 -10.69 -12.74 -11.88
N ILE A 160 -9.70 -12.94 -10.99
CA ILE A 160 -8.66 -11.98 -10.67
C ILE A 160 -7.67 -11.88 -11.83
N THR A 161 -7.49 -10.66 -12.34
CA THR A 161 -6.57 -10.35 -13.44
C THR A 161 -5.24 -9.80 -12.97
N MET A 162 -5.16 -9.28 -11.75
CA MET A 162 -3.93 -8.85 -11.10
C MET A 162 -4.09 -8.97 -9.59
N LEU A 163 -3.10 -9.55 -8.91
CA LEU A 163 -3.08 -9.59 -7.45
C LEU A 163 -1.66 -9.39 -6.93
N GLY A 164 -1.44 -8.24 -6.33
CA GLY A 164 -0.16 -7.89 -5.77
C GLY A 164 -0.24 -6.74 -4.79
N GLY A 165 0.84 -5.97 -4.72
CA GLY A 165 0.86 -4.76 -3.93
C GLY A 165 2.21 -4.07 -3.83
N HIS A 166 2.18 -2.97 -3.08
CA HIS A 166 3.38 -2.19 -2.82
C HIS A 166 3.41 -1.60 -1.41
N SER A 167 4.61 -1.48 -0.85
CA SER A 167 4.86 -0.60 0.29
C SER A 167 5.03 0.83 -0.21
N SER A 168 4.30 1.78 0.37
CA SER A 168 4.35 3.20 -0.03
C SER A 168 4.97 4.13 1.01
N HIS A 169 5.05 3.70 2.28
CA HIS A 169 5.48 4.47 3.43
C HIS A 169 6.24 3.58 4.40
N SER A 170 7.48 3.95 4.72
CA SER A 170 8.31 3.24 5.67
C SER A 170 8.64 4.13 6.87
N TYR A 171 8.88 3.48 8.01
CA TYR A 171 9.12 4.11 9.31
C TYR A 171 10.25 3.37 10.04
N GLN A 172 10.69 3.89 11.19
CA GLN A 172 11.73 3.21 11.98
C GLN A 172 11.29 1.82 12.45
N ASN A 173 10.01 1.62 12.75
CA ASN A 173 9.47 0.39 13.34
C ASN A 173 8.70 -0.51 12.36
N GLY A 174 8.40 -0.05 11.15
CA GLY A 174 7.60 -0.83 10.21
C GLY A 174 7.33 -0.08 8.92
N THR A 175 6.39 -0.60 8.14
CA THR A 175 6.00 -0.05 6.84
C THR A 175 4.54 -0.39 6.59
N ASN A 176 3.94 0.24 5.58
CA ASN A 176 2.63 -0.15 5.11
C ASN A 176 2.70 -1.15 3.97
N MET A 177 1.59 -1.82 3.69
CA MET A 177 1.39 -2.60 2.47
C MET A 177 0.06 -2.18 1.84
N TYR A 178 0.11 -1.72 0.60
CA TYR A 178 -1.05 -1.55 -0.27
C TYR A 178 -1.25 -2.83 -1.06
N PHE A 179 -2.29 -3.59 -0.77
CA PHE A 179 -2.72 -4.65 -1.68
C PHE A 179 -3.54 -4.03 -2.79
N VAL A 180 -3.22 -4.42 -4.02
CA VAL A 180 -3.89 -4.00 -5.25
C VAL A 180 -4.41 -5.26 -5.93
N TYR A 181 -5.67 -5.22 -6.33
CA TYR A 181 -6.31 -6.35 -6.97
C TYR A 181 -7.30 -5.88 -8.02
N ASP A 182 -7.13 -6.39 -9.23
CA ASP A 182 -7.99 -6.15 -10.36
C ASP A 182 -8.69 -7.46 -10.73
N TYR A 183 -9.95 -7.39 -11.16
CA TYR A 183 -10.74 -8.56 -11.53
C TYR A 183 -11.80 -8.23 -12.58
N ASN A 184 -12.20 -9.25 -13.33
CA ASN A 184 -13.34 -9.15 -14.23
C ASN A 184 -14.64 -9.36 -13.46
N VAL A 185 -15.61 -8.48 -13.67
CA VAL A 185 -16.96 -8.65 -13.10
C VAL A 185 -17.71 -9.67 -13.94
N VAL A 186 -17.82 -10.88 -13.43
CA VAL A 186 -18.44 -12.04 -14.10
C VAL A 186 -19.75 -12.38 -13.41
N ASP A 187 -20.82 -12.65 -14.16
CA ASP A 187 -22.07 -13.23 -13.66
C ASP A 187 -22.69 -12.58 -12.40
N CYS A 188 -22.58 -11.26 -12.25
CA CYS A 188 -23.31 -10.50 -11.23
C CYS A 188 -23.71 -9.12 -11.74
N LYS A 189 -24.69 -8.50 -11.08
CA LYS A 189 -25.06 -7.12 -11.37
C LYS A 189 -24.10 -6.14 -10.70
N PRO A 190 -23.97 -4.90 -11.19
CA PRO A 190 -23.11 -3.89 -10.57
C PRO A 190 -23.35 -3.68 -9.07
N GLU A 191 -24.59 -3.81 -8.60
CA GLU A 191 -24.93 -3.63 -7.19
C GLU A 191 -24.47 -4.80 -6.30
N GLU A 192 -24.17 -5.96 -6.89
CA GLU A 192 -23.76 -7.20 -6.22
C GLU A 192 -22.23 -7.39 -6.27
N GLU A 193 -21.55 -6.66 -7.15
CA GLU A 193 -20.10 -6.75 -7.41
C GLU A 193 -19.28 -6.59 -6.12
N ILE A 194 -19.56 -5.54 -5.34
CA ILE A 194 -18.79 -5.24 -4.13
C ILE A 194 -18.88 -6.36 -3.09
N ASP A 195 -20.03 -7.03 -3.00
CA ASP A 195 -20.26 -8.15 -2.08
C ASP A 195 -19.64 -9.45 -2.60
N LYS A 196 -19.54 -9.60 -3.92
CA LYS A 196 -18.92 -10.75 -4.58
C LYS A 196 -17.39 -10.70 -4.51
N TYR A 197 -16.78 -9.53 -4.70
CA TYR A 197 -15.33 -9.37 -4.85
C TYR A 197 -14.68 -8.56 -3.72
N HIS A 198 -14.92 -7.23 -3.69
CA HIS A 198 -14.19 -6.34 -2.79
C HIS A 198 -14.34 -6.70 -1.31
N ASN A 199 -15.56 -6.92 -0.82
CA ASN A 199 -15.81 -7.18 0.60
C ASN A 199 -15.13 -8.49 1.08
N PRO A 200 -15.23 -9.63 0.37
CA PRO A 200 -14.46 -10.84 0.71
C PRO A 200 -12.94 -10.67 0.66
N LEU A 201 -12.40 -9.99 -0.36
CA LEU A 201 -10.96 -9.72 -0.47
C LEU A 201 -10.45 -8.84 0.66
N ASN A 202 -11.17 -7.74 0.93
CA ASN A 202 -10.90 -6.84 2.06
C ASN A 202 -10.94 -7.58 3.40
N LYS A 203 -11.90 -8.49 3.58
CA LYS A 203 -12.00 -9.36 4.74
C LYS A 203 -10.74 -10.23 4.92
N ILE A 204 -10.29 -10.93 3.88
CA ILE A 204 -9.08 -11.76 3.94
C ILE A 204 -7.88 -10.91 4.36
N ILE A 205 -7.71 -9.75 3.72
CA ILE A 205 -6.62 -8.82 4.01
C ILE A 205 -6.63 -8.35 5.46
N CYS A 206 -7.79 -7.92 5.98
CA CYS A 206 -7.93 -7.44 7.36
C CYS A 206 -7.69 -8.57 8.38
N GLU A 207 -8.28 -9.75 8.15
CA GLU A 207 -8.15 -10.89 9.06
C GLU A 207 -6.71 -11.39 9.17
N GLU A 208 -6.04 -11.62 8.03
CA GLU A 208 -4.65 -12.08 8.02
C GLU A 208 -3.71 -11.07 8.68
N THR A 209 -3.93 -9.78 8.40
CA THR A 209 -3.13 -8.70 8.97
C THR A 209 -3.24 -8.69 10.50
N ILE A 210 -4.46 -8.69 11.05
CA ILE A 210 -4.66 -8.68 12.50
C ILE A 210 -4.11 -9.97 13.13
N ARG A 211 -4.34 -11.13 12.49
CA ARG A 211 -3.85 -12.44 12.95
C ARG A 211 -2.34 -12.47 13.12
N LEU A 212 -1.61 -11.79 12.24
CA LEU A 212 -0.15 -11.71 12.23
C LEU A 212 0.42 -10.50 13.01
N GLY A 213 -0.44 -9.76 13.70
CA GLY A 213 -0.03 -8.62 14.55
C GLY A 213 0.24 -7.32 13.81
N GLY A 214 -0.24 -7.19 12.56
CA GLY A 214 -0.34 -5.91 11.87
C GLY A 214 -1.58 -5.11 12.28
N SER A 215 -1.69 -3.90 11.75
CA SER A 215 -2.88 -3.06 11.86
C SER A 215 -3.63 -3.09 10.53
N MET A 216 -4.94 -3.33 10.58
CA MET A 216 -5.79 -3.43 9.38
C MET A 216 -5.96 -2.10 8.63
N VAL A 217 -5.36 -1.00 9.10
CA VAL A 217 -5.42 0.34 8.49
C VAL A 217 -4.09 1.07 8.72
N HIS A 218 -3.54 1.69 7.69
CA HIS A 218 -2.47 2.69 7.77
C HIS A 218 -3.04 4.10 7.66
N HIS A 219 -3.90 4.38 6.66
CA HIS A 219 -4.46 5.74 6.48
C HIS A 219 -5.81 5.87 5.76
N HIS A 220 -6.37 4.83 5.14
CA HIS A 220 -7.73 4.91 4.56
C HIS A 220 -8.81 5.11 5.62
N GLY A 221 -8.54 4.68 6.85
CA GLY A 221 -9.50 4.67 7.94
C GLY A 221 -10.32 3.38 7.99
N ILE A 222 -11.05 3.20 9.09
CA ILE A 222 -11.90 2.02 9.32
C ILE A 222 -13.18 2.14 8.49
N GLY A 223 -13.89 3.26 8.63
CA GLY A 223 -15.14 3.52 7.92
C GLY A 223 -16.18 2.42 8.14
N LYS A 224 -17.14 2.29 7.23
CA LYS A 224 -18.19 1.26 7.32
C LYS A 224 -17.70 -0.11 6.83
N HIS A 225 -16.64 -0.13 6.01
CA HIS A 225 -16.16 -1.36 5.36
C HIS A 225 -15.30 -2.22 6.28
N ARG A 226 -14.50 -1.61 7.18
CA ARG A 226 -13.63 -2.35 8.11
C ARG A 226 -14.13 -2.37 9.54
N VAL A 227 -15.32 -1.81 9.79
CA VAL A 227 -15.87 -1.62 11.14
C VAL A 227 -15.99 -2.92 11.93
N HIS A 228 -16.20 -4.03 11.23
CA HIS A 228 -16.39 -5.37 11.80
C HIS A 228 -15.17 -5.88 12.58
N TRP A 229 -13.96 -5.39 12.27
CA TRP A 229 -12.73 -5.78 12.96
C TRP A 229 -12.25 -4.73 13.97
N SER A 230 -12.94 -3.60 14.15
CA SER A 230 -12.47 -2.50 15.01
C SER A 230 -12.18 -2.92 16.44
N LYS A 231 -13.01 -3.81 17.00
CA LYS A 231 -12.80 -4.33 18.35
C LYS A 231 -11.56 -5.22 18.45
N LEU A 232 -11.28 -6.03 17.43
CA LEU A 232 -10.08 -6.86 17.37
C LEU A 232 -8.83 -5.99 17.22
N GLU A 233 -8.85 -5.02 16.31
CA GLU A 233 -7.77 -4.06 16.06
C GLU A 233 -7.35 -3.30 17.32
N HIS A 234 -8.32 -2.79 18.10
CA HIS A 234 -8.00 -1.96 19.27
C HIS A 234 -7.79 -2.77 20.56
N GLY A 235 -8.20 -4.04 20.60
CA GLY A 235 -8.09 -4.90 21.77
C GLY A 235 -8.60 -4.21 23.05
N SER A 236 -7.74 -4.11 24.06
CA SER A 236 -8.08 -3.49 25.35
C SER A 236 -8.38 -1.99 25.27
N ALA A 237 -7.95 -1.28 24.21
CA ALA A 237 -8.24 0.15 24.03
C ALA A 237 -9.68 0.40 23.57
N TRP A 238 -10.41 -0.64 23.13
CA TRP A 238 -11.79 -0.53 22.65
C TRP A 238 -12.74 0.17 23.64
N ALA A 239 -12.65 -0.17 24.92
CA ALA A 239 -13.51 0.40 25.97
C ALA A 239 -13.31 1.91 26.15
N LEU A 240 -12.08 2.41 25.92
CA LEU A 240 -11.79 3.85 25.98
C LEU A 240 -12.47 4.58 24.83
N LEU A 241 -12.38 4.02 23.61
CA LEU A 241 -13.02 4.58 22.43
C LEU A 241 -14.55 4.66 22.62
N GLU A 242 -15.18 3.55 23.05
CA GLU A 242 -16.61 3.53 23.33
C GLU A 242 -17.01 4.56 24.40
N GLY A 243 -16.23 4.70 25.47
CA GLY A 243 -16.47 5.69 26.52
C GLY A 243 -16.44 7.12 25.99
N LEU A 244 -15.44 7.45 25.16
CA LEU A 244 -15.35 8.76 24.51
C LEU A 244 -16.55 9.00 23.59
N LYS A 245 -16.96 8.01 22.78
CA LYS A 245 -18.13 8.14 21.88
C LYS A 245 -19.41 8.41 22.66
N LYS A 246 -19.67 7.69 23.75
CA LYS A 246 -20.86 7.89 24.59
C LYS A 246 -20.87 9.25 25.27
N GLN A 247 -19.71 9.74 25.70
CA GLN A 247 -19.60 11.05 26.36
C GLN A 247 -19.83 12.22 25.39
N PHE A 248 -19.26 12.16 24.19
CA PHE A 248 -19.32 13.26 23.22
C PHE A 248 -20.49 13.16 22.23
N ASP A 249 -21.06 11.98 22.03
CA ASP A 249 -22.21 11.75 21.12
C ASP A 249 -23.23 10.76 21.71
N PRO A 250 -23.90 11.12 22.82
CA PRO A 250 -24.84 10.22 23.50
C PRO A 250 -26.05 9.83 22.64
N ASN A 251 -26.38 10.63 21.62
CA ASN A 251 -27.50 10.37 20.70
C ASN A 251 -27.07 9.66 19.41
N GLY A 252 -25.77 9.40 19.22
CA GLY A 252 -25.24 8.64 18.09
C GLY A 252 -25.42 9.31 16.72
N ILE A 253 -25.51 10.65 16.65
CA ILE A 253 -25.82 11.39 15.42
C ILE A 253 -24.58 11.67 14.55
N MET A 254 -23.37 11.55 15.11
CA MET A 254 -22.13 11.84 14.39
C MET A 254 -21.60 10.59 13.68
N ASN A 255 -21.92 10.49 12.38
CA ASN A 255 -21.37 9.52 11.43
C ASN A 255 -21.45 8.05 11.91
N THR A 256 -22.66 7.62 12.24
CA THR A 256 -22.98 6.29 12.79
C THR A 256 -22.44 5.16 11.90
N GLY A 257 -21.90 4.10 12.52
CA GLY A 257 -21.45 2.90 11.82
C GLY A 257 -20.02 2.90 11.28
N THR A 258 -19.19 3.90 11.61
CA THR A 258 -17.85 4.08 10.99
C THR A 258 -16.65 3.64 11.81
N ILE A 259 -16.85 3.39 13.11
CA ILE A 259 -15.85 2.85 14.05
C ILE A 259 -16.52 1.78 14.91
N TYR A 260 -17.78 2.01 15.27
CA TYR A 260 -18.63 1.08 15.98
C TYR A 260 -19.60 0.44 14.98
N PRO A 261 -19.66 -0.89 14.89
CA PRO A 261 -20.62 -1.55 14.01
C PRO A 261 -22.04 -1.22 14.47
N ILE A 262 -22.97 -1.09 13.51
CA ILE A 262 -24.39 -1.06 13.81
C ILE A 262 -24.83 -2.52 13.84
N GLU A 263 -25.13 -3.05 15.02
CA GLU A 263 -25.79 -4.34 15.14
C GLU A 263 -27.18 -4.22 14.52
N LYS A 264 -27.49 -5.07 13.53
CA LYS A 264 -28.82 -5.19 12.94
C LYS A 264 -29.69 -6.09 13.79
#